data_AF-A0A4Q2Z780-F1
#
_entry.id   AF-A0A4Q2Z780-F1
#
_cell.length_a   1.000
_cell.length_b   1.000
_cell.length_c   1.000
_cell.angle_alpha   90.00
_cell.angle_beta   90.00
_cell.angle_gamma   90.00
#
_symmetry.space_group_name_H-M   'P 1'
#
loop_
_entity.id
_entity.type
_entity.pdbx_description
1 polymer ?
#
loop_
_entity_poly.entity_id
_entity_poly.type
_entity_poly.pdbx_seq_one_letter_code
_entity_poly.pdbx_strand_id
1 'polypeptide(L)'
;MTNAPDPALLAKAETLTEALPYLQRYAGATFVVKYGGHAMGDPELARDFAEDVVLLKAVGINPIVVHGGGPQIGAMLKRLGVES
;
A
#
# COMPACT_ATOMS: atom_id res chain seq x y z
N MET A 1 35.11 -23.13 -6.94
CA MET A 1 33.76 -22.61 -7.27
C MET A 1 33.56 -21.36 -6.44
N THR A 2 33.62 -20.18 -7.06
CA THR A 2 33.51 -18.91 -6.35
C THR A 2 32.04 -18.64 -6.02
N ASN A 3 31.69 -18.72 -4.73
CA ASN A 3 30.40 -18.28 -4.18
C ASN A 3 30.33 -16.74 -4.19
N ALA A 4 30.38 -16.13 -5.38
CA ALA A 4 30.11 -14.70 -5.48
C ALA A 4 28.59 -14.49 -5.32
N PRO A 5 28.15 -13.62 -4.40
CA PRO A 5 26.73 -13.34 -4.23
C PRO A 5 26.13 -12.73 -5.51
N ASP A 6 24.88 -13.09 -5.80
CA ASP A 6 24.12 -12.55 -6.93
C ASP A 6 24.03 -11.02 -6.82
N PRO A 7 24.48 -10.26 -7.83
CA PRO A 7 24.40 -8.80 -7.84
C PRO A 7 22.99 -8.25 -7.56
N ALA A 8 21.94 -8.94 -8.00
CA ALA A 8 20.56 -8.51 -7.75
C ALA A 8 20.18 -8.63 -6.26
N LEU A 9 20.67 -9.67 -5.58
CA LEU A 9 20.47 -9.86 -4.14
C LEU A 9 21.25 -8.83 -3.32
N LEU A 10 22.47 -8.48 -3.75
CA LEU A 10 23.25 -7.41 -3.12
C LEU A 10 22.52 -6.06 -3.20
N ALA A 11 22.04 -5.68 -4.38
CA ALA A 11 21.31 -4.42 -4.57
C ALA A 11 20.03 -4.36 -3.71
N LYS A 12 19.32 -5.49 -3.57
CA LYS A 12 18.14 -5.59 -2.70
C LYS A 12 18.51 -5.45 -1.21
N ALA A 13 19.61 -6.05 -0.77
CA ALA A 13 20.10 -5.93 0.60
C ALA A 13 20.53 -4.49 0.92
N GLU A 14 21.19 -3.81 -0.01
CA GLU A 14 21.56 -2.38 0.11
C GLU A 14 20.30 -1.52 0.28
N THR A 15 19.29 -1.70 -0.59
CA THR A 15 18.02 -0.97 -0.51
C THR A 15 17.33 -1.15 0.84
N LEU A 16 17.29 -2.38 1.36
CA LEU A 16 16.68 -2.66 2.67
C LEU A 16 17.49 -2.06 3.83
N THR A 17 18.82 -2.03 3.70
CA THR A 17 19.72 -1.44 4.71
C THR A 17 19.51 0.08 4.79
N GLU A 18 19.37 0.74 3.64
CA GLU A 18 19.07 2.17 3.58
C GLU A 18 17.67 2.51 4.11
N ALA A 19 16.70 1.60 3.91
CA ALA A 19 15.34 1.78 4.42
C ALA A 19 15.23 1.52 5.94
N LEU A 20 16.11 0.71 6.53
CA LEU A 20 16.02 0.24 7.92
C LEU A 20 15.84 1.36 8.96
N PRO A 21 16.57 2.50 8.90
CA PRO A 21 16.38 3.59 9.87
C PRO A 21 14.96 4.16 9.85
N TYR A 22 14.30 4.21 8.68
CA TYR A 22 12.92 4.68 8.56
C TYR A 22 11.94 3.67 9.15
N LEU A 23 12.15 2.37 8.88
CA LEU A 23 11.31 1.31 9.44
C LEU A 23 11.36 1.32 10.97
N GLN A 24 12.55 1.42 11.55
CA GLN A 24 12.74 1.49 13.00
C GLN A 24 12.13 2.76 13.60
N ARG A 25 12.30 3.92 12.94
CA ARG A 25 11.76 5.19 13.40
C ARG A 25 10.24 5.16 13.53
N TYR A 26 9.55 4.46 12.64
CA TYR A 26 8.08 4.41 12.61
C TYR A 26 7.48 3.12 13.16
N ALA A 27 8.29 2.18 13.64
CA ALA A 27 7.79 1.01 14.35
C ALA A 27 6.91 1.43 15.54
N GLY A 28 5.70 0.88 15.62
CA GLY A 28 4.67 1.23 16.59
C GLY A 28 3.85 2.49 16.25
N ALA A 29 4.28 3.33 15.31
CA ALA A 29 3.55 4.52 14.90
C ALA A 29 2.25 4.17 14.15
N THR A 30 1.28 5.08 14.20
CA THR A 30 0.00 4.95 13.46
C THR A 30 0.03 5.81 12.21
N PHE A 31 -0.22 5.19 11.05
CA PHE A 31 -0.26 5.88 9.76
C PHE A 31 -1.69 5.87 9.22
N VAL A 32 -2.32 7.03 9.08
CA VAL A 32 -3.64 7.14 8.45
C VAL A 32 -3.45 7.36 6.95
N VAL A 33 -3.89 6.41 6.15
CA VAL A 33 -3.70 6.39 4.70
C VAL A 33 -5.05 6.57 4.01
N LYS A 34 -5.23 7.70 3.31
CA LYS A 34 -6.41 7.92 2.48
C LYS A 34 -6.26 7.16 1.17
N TYR A 35 -7.03 6.08 1.00
CA TYR A 35 -7.13 5.35 -0.26
C TYR A 35 -8.37 5.83 -1.03
N GLY A 36 -8.24 6.28 -2.28
CA GLY A 36 -9.41 6.83 -2.97
C GLY A 36 -9.13 7.37 -4.37
N GLY A 37 -10.21 7.77 -5.04
CA GLY A 37 -10.14 8.31 -6.40
C GLY A 37 -9.87 7.24 -7.45
N HIS A 38 -9.09 7.60 -8.47
CA HIS A 38 -8.76 6.72 -9.60
C HIS A 38 -8.04 5.42 -9.19
N ALA A 39 -7.33 5.43 -8.06
CA ALA A 39 -6.63 4.25 -7.54
C ALA A 39 -7.58 3.11 -7.07
N MET A 40 -8.88 3.37 -6.90
CA MET A 40 -9.89 2.36 -6.57
C MET A 40 -10.55 1.71 -7.81
N GLY A 41 -10.27 2.22 -9.01
CA GLY A 41 -10.88 1.74 -10.25
C GLY A 41 -10.12 0.61 -10.93
N ASP A 42 -8.85 0.42 -10.57
CA ASP A 42 -7.97 -0.60 -11.16
C ASP A 42 -7.69 -1.71 -10.13
N PRO A 43 -8.09 -2.97 -10.41
CA PRO A 43 -7.82 -4.10 -9.52
C PRO A 43 -6.33 -4.37 -9.26
N GLU A 44 -5.43 -4.08 -10.20
CA GLU A 44 -4.00 -4.30 -10.01
C GLU A 44 -3.44 -3.28 -9.02
N LEU A 45 -3.77 -2.00 -9.19
CA LEU A 45 -3.40 -0.95 -8.24
C LEU A 45 -3.99 -1.17 -6.84
N ALA A 46 -5.19 -1.74 -6.76
CA ALA A 46 -5.80 -2.12 -5.49
C ALA A 46 -5.03 -3.23 -4.77
N ARG A 47 -4.51 -4.21 -5.53
CA ARG A 47 -3.67 -5.28 -4.98
C ARG A 47 -2.33 -4.72 -4.51
N ASP A 48 -1.66 -3.91 -5.33
CA ASP A 48 -0.37 -3.34 -4.98
C ASP A 48 -0.48 -2.45 -3.71
N PHE A 49 -1.54 -1.64 -3.62
CA PHE A 49 -1.84 -0.87 -2.41
C PHE A 49 -2.05 -1.77 -1.17
N ALA A 50 -2.75 -2.90 -1.33
CA ALA A 50 -2.96 -3.84 -0.23
C ALA A 50 -1.64 -4.49 0.21
N GLU A 51 -0.75 -4.85 -0.73
CA GLU A 51 0.57 -5.39 -0.45
C GLU A 51 1.43 -4.38 0.35
N ASP A 52 1.39 -3.10 -0.01
CA ASP A 52 2.07 -2.03 0.72
C ASP A 52 1.54 -1.88 2.15
N VAL A 53 0.22 -1.91 2.34
CA VAL A 53 -0.41 -1.84 3.68
C VAL A 53 0.00 -3.05 4.53
N VAL A 54 0.06 -4.24 3.93
CA VAL A 54 0.55 -5.45 4.61
C VAL A 54 2.01 -5.30 4.98
N LEU A 55 2.86 -4.79 4.08
CA LEU A 55 4.27 -4.54 4.37
C LEU A 55 4.44 -3.57 5.54
N LEU A 56 3.71 -2.45 5.55
CA LEU A 56 3.71 -1.50 6.68
C LEU A 56 3.37 -2.21 7.99
N LYS A 57 2.36 -3.08 7.99
CA LYS A 57 2.02 -3.84 9.20
C LYS A 57 3.13 -4.84 9.60
N ALA A 58 3.73 -5.52 8.63
CA ALA A 58 4.80 -6.49 8.84
C ALA A 58 6.07 -5.86 9.44
N VAL A 59 6.37 -4.61 9.07
CA VAL A 59 7.53 -3.85 9.61
C VAL A 59 7.21 -3.11 10.92
N GLY A 60 6.02 -3.34 11.50
CA GLY A 60 5.65 -2.83 12.83
C GLY A 60 4.89 -1.50 12.83
N ILE A 61 4.59 -0.91 11.68
CA ILE A 61 3.72 0.27 11.57
C ILE A 61 2.25 -0.17 11.75
N ASN A 62 1.41 0.70 12.30
CA ASN A 62 -0.03 0.46 12.47
C ASN A 62 -0.82 1.27 11.43
N PRO A 63 -1.03 0.73 10.20
CA PRO A 63 -1.79 1.45 9.18
C PRO A 63 -3.29 1.47 9.49
N ILE A 64 -3.92 2.63 9.26
CA ILE A 64 -5.38 2.83 9.25
C ILE A 64 -5.76 3.32 7.86
N VAL A 65 -6.51 2.52 7.11
CA VAL A 65 -6.95 2.88 5.77
C VAL A 65 -8.31 3.57 5.81
N VAL A 66 -8.42 4.74 5.19
CA VAL A 66 -9.69 5.46 5.00
C VAL A 66 -10.03 5.49 3.52
N HIS A 67 -11.11 4.81 3.10
CA HIS A 67 -11.46 4.71 1.68
C HIS A 67 -12.65 5.59 1.24
N GLY A 68 -12.76 5.82 -0.06
CA GLY A 68 -13.93 6.47 -0.68
C GLY A 68 -14.93 5.45 -1.24
N GLY A 69 -15.90 5.90 -2.03
CA GLY A 69 -16.85 5.02 -2.72
C GLY A 69 -17.71 5.71 -3.78
N GLY A 70 -17.26 6.86 -4.30
CA GLY A 70 -18.04 7.72 -5.20
C GLY A 70 -18.61 6.98 -6.41
N PRO A 71 -17.81 6.23 -7.18
CA PRO A 71 -18.31 5.48 -8.34
C PRO A 71 -19.39 4.45 -7.98
N GLN A 72 -19.23 3.73 -6.87
CA GLN A 72 -20.19 2.72 -6.41
C GLN A 72 -21.49 3.37 -5.91
N ILE A 73 -21.39 4.52 -5.24
CA ILE A 73 -22.54 5.34 -4.83
C ILE A 73 -23.30 5.80 -6.08
N GLY A 74 -22.62 6.41 -7.06
CA GLY A 74 -23.25 6.88 -8.30
C GLY A 74 -23.92 5.74 -9.10
N ALA A 75 -23.26 4.58 -9.18
CA ALA A 75 -23.84 3.38 -9.80
C ALA A 75 -25.12 2.92 -9.10
N MET A 76 -25.16 2.99 -7.76
CA MET A 76 -26.36 2.63 -6.99
C MET A 76 -27.48 3.66 -7.16
N LEU A 77 -27.18 4.96 -7.11
CA LEU A 77 -28.15 6.03 -7.33
C LEU A 77 -28.82 5.92 -8.71
N LYS A 78 -28.03 5.67 -9.75
CA LYS A 78 -28.54 5.42 -11.10
C LYS A 78 -29.47 4.21 -11.16
N ARG A 79 -29.13 3.11 -10.47
CA ARG A 79 -29.99 1.92 -10.39
C ARG A 79 -31.32 2.19 -9.69
N LEU A 80 -31.33 3.12 -8.75
CA LEU A 80 -32.53 3.51 -7.99
C LEU A 80 -33.33 4.64 -8.65
N GLY A 81 -32.83 5.25 -9.74
CA GLY A 81 -33.49 6.38 -10.39
C GLY A 81 -33.45 7.67 -9.56
N VAL A 82 -32.46 7.83 -8.68
CA VAL A 82 -32.28 9.02 -7.84
C VAL A 82 -31.32 9.99 -8.54
N GLU A 83 -31.74 11.23 -8.77
CA GLU A 83 -30.86 12.30 -9.24
C GLU A 83 -30.06 12.89 -8.06
N SER A 84 -28.75 13.11 -8.28
CA SER A 84 -27.84 13.76 -7.32
C SER A 84 -26.92 14.75 -8.03
#